data_AF-A0A2P8CSV9-F1
#
_entry.id   AF-A0A2P8CSV9-F1
#
_cell.length_a   1.000
_cell.length_b   1.000
_cell.length_c   1.000
_cell.angle_alpha   90.00
_cell.angle_beta   90.00
_cell.angle_gamma   90.00
#
_symmetry.space_group_name_H-M   'P 1'
#
loop_
_entity.id
_entity.type
_entity.pdbx_description
1 polymer ?
#
loop_
_entity_poly.entity_id
_entity_poly.type
_entity_poly.pdbx_seq_one_letter_code
_entity_poly.pdbx_strand_id
1 'polypeptide(L)'
;MLNVKGSFIVFVAALSLASCQPTKDDYRKDFVKGCVNRYAKDSSVASVPGRKLVEEYCNCVGDNLNAQMDASQWRTFNKSDDTSMSKYQSYIRPCREDFERKKVLLPRE
;
A
#
# COMPACT_ATOMS: atom_id res chain seq x y z
N MET A 1 -31.84 50.53 -28.25
CA MET A 1 -30.50 49.97 -28.51
C MET A 1 -29.67 50.14 -27.23
N LEU A 2 -29.63 49.12 -26.37
CA LEU A 2 -28.79 49.13 -25.16
C LEU A 2 -27.44 48.50 -25.52
N ASN A 3 -26.38 49.28 -25.35
CA ASN A 3 -25.00 48.93 -25.63
C ASN A 3 -24.37 48.40 -24.34
N VAL A 4 -24.39 47.08 -24.13
CA VAL A 4 -23.75 46.44 -22.97
C VAL A 4 -22.33 46.05 -23.35
N LYS A 5 -21.40 46.98 -23.20
CA LYS A 5 -19.97 46.67 -23.04
C LYS A 5 -19.74 46.35 -21.56
N GLY A 6 -19.63 45.08 -21.23
CA GLY A 6 -19.42 44.62 -19.86
C GLY A 6 -18.59 43.36 -19.83
N SER A 7 -17.28 43.58 -19.70
CA SER A 7 -16.17 42.65 -19.46
C SER A 7 -16.51 41.18 -19.18
N PHE A 8 -15.97 40.31 -20.04
CA PHE A 8 -15.61 38.93 -19.73
C PHE A 8 -14.71 38.91 -18.49
N ILE A 9 -15.25 38.46 -17.34
CA ILE A 9 -14.44 38.03 -16.20
C ILE A 9 -14.47 36.50 -16.20
N VAL A 10 -13.49 35.90 -16.88
CA VAL A 10 -13.18 34.49 -16.67
C VAL A 10 -12.51 34.40 -15.31
N PHE A 11 -13.30 34.08 -14.27
CA PHE A 11 -12.74 33.58 -13.01
C PHE A 11 -12.15 32.20 -13.30
N VAL A 12 -10.89 32.17 -13.75
CA VAL A 12 -10.06 30.98 -13.62
C VAL A 12 -9.82 30.84 -12.12
N ALA A 13 -10.73 30.14 -11.44
CA ALA A 13 -10.46 29.55 -10.14
C ALA A 13 -9.35 28.52 -10.37
N ALA A 14 -8.11 28.99 -10.37
CA ALA A 14 -6.95 28.16 -10.12
C ALA A 14 -7.11 27.63 -8.69
N LEU A 15 -7.91 26.58 -8.55
CA LEU A 15 -7.74 25.62 -7.48
C LEU A 15 -6.34 25.07 -7.69
N SER A 16 -5.38 25.73 -7.05
CA SER A 16 -4.11 25.17 -6.66
C SER A 16 -4.45 23.85 -5.98
N LEU A 17 -4.47 22.76 -6.76
CA LEU A 17 -4.33 21.40 -6.25
C LEU A 17 -3.00 21.46 -5.51
N ALA A 18 -3.06 21.77 -4.22
CA ALA A 18 -2.02 21.40 -3.29
C ALA A 18 -1.85 19.90 -3.55
N SER A 19 -0.83 19.56 -4.32
CA SER A 19 -0.47 18.19 -4.58
C SER A 19 0.09 17.70 -3.25
N CYS A 20 -0.81 17.33 -2.34
CA CYS A 20 -0.47 16.59 -1.14
C CYS A 20 0.21 15.34 -1.64
N GLN A 21 1.54 15.37 -1.70
CA GLN A 21 2.31 14.21 -2.06
C GLN A 21 2.05 13.18 -0.96
N PRO A 22 1.69 11.93 -1.33
CA PRO A 22 1.45 10.90 -0.34
C PRO A 22 2.66 10.76 0.57
N THR A 23 2.40 10.62 1.86
CA THR A 23 3.46 10.39 2.83
C THR A 23 3.99 8.97 2.70
N LYS A 24 5.15 8.74 3.32
CA LYS A 24 5.72 7.40 3.50
C LYS A 24 4.71 6.41 4.12
N ASP A 25 3.94 6.84 5.11
CA ASP A 25 2.95 5.99 5.77
C ASP A 25 1.73 5.69 4.90
N ASP A 26 1.37 6.61 3.98
CA ASP A 26 0.32 6.36 3.00
C ASP A 26 0.74 5.24 2.04
N TYR A 27 1.99 5.27 1.55
CA TYR A 27 2.51 4.19 0.71
C TYR A 27 2.59 2.83 1.43
N ARG A 28 2.95 2.82 2.72
CA ARG A 28 2.92 1.61 3.55
C ARG A 28 1.49 1.06 3.69
N LYS A 29 0.48 1.91 3.92
CA LYS A 29 -0.92 1.48 3.98
C LYS A 29 -1.40 0.90 2.65
N ASP A 30 -1.06 1.53 1.54
CA ASP A 30 -1.40 1.04 0.19
C ASP A 30 -0.76 -0.32 -0.08
N PHE A 31 0.50 -0.49 0.34
CA PHE A 31 1.18 -1.78 0.26
C PHE A 31 0.46 -2.87 1.07
N VAL A 32 0.13 -2.61 2.34
CA VAL A 32 -0.56 -3.60 3.20
C VAL A 32 -1.89 -4.00 2.57
N LYS A 33 -2.68 -3.03 2.10
CA LYS A 33 -3.95 -3.30 1.42
C LYS A 33 -3.76 -4.15 0.16
N GLY A 34 -2.78 -3.82 -0.67
CA GLY A 34 -2.43 -4.60 -1.85
C GLY A 34 -1.98 -6.02 -1.51
N CYS A 35 -1.17 -6.17 -0.47
CA CYS A 35 -0.70 -7.47 0.03
C CYS A 35 -1.87 -8.35 0.47
N VAL A 36 -2.76 -7.86 1.35
CA VAL A 36 -3.93 -8.61 1.82
C VAL A 36 -4.84 -9.00 0.66
N ASN A 37 -5.08 -8.09 -0.27
CA ASN A 37 -5.92 -8.36 -1.45
C ASN A 37 -5.37 -9.47 -2.36
N ARG A 38 -4.05 -9.64 -2.47
CA ARG A 38 -3.45 -10.75 -3.24
C ARG A 38 -3.79 -12.11 -2.63
N TYR A 39 -3.87 -12.20 -1.30
CA TYR A 39 -4.22 -13.41 -0.58
C TYR A 39 -5.74 -13.64 -0.46
N ALA A 40 -6.58 -12.69 -0.85
CA ALA A 40 -8.04 -12.81 -0.75
C ALA A 40 -8.62 -14.00 -1.54
N LYS A 41 -7.88 -14.52 -2.54
CA LYS A 41 -8.26 -15.69 -3.34
C LYS A 41 -7.54 -16.98 -2.93
N ASP A 42 -6.65 -16.94 -1.94
CA ASP A 42 -5.92 -18.12 -1.47
C ASP A 42 -6.79 -18.92 -0.50
N SER A 43 -7.26 -20.09 -0.94
CA SER A 43 -8.12 -20.98 -0.15
C SER A 43 -7.45 -21.50 1.12
N SER A 44 -6.11 -21.56 1.15
CA SER A 44 -5.37 -22.03 2.34
C SER A 44 -5.42 -21.06 3.52
N VAL A 45 -5.90 -19.84 3.29
CA VAL A 45 -6.05 -18.78 4.31
C VAL A 45 -7.45 -18.16 4.30
N ALA A 46 -8.43 -18.82 3.69
CA ALA A 46 -9.78 -18.29 3.53
C ALA A 46 -10.59 -18.19 4.83
N SER A 47 -10.23 -18.98 5.84
CA SER A 47 -10.84 -18.99 7.17
C SER A 47 -10.61 -17.66 7.90
N VAL A 48 -11.45 -17.32 8.88
CA VAL A 48 -11.29 -16.10 9.68
C VAL A 48 -9.90 -16.00 10.34
N PRO A 49 -9.36 -17.07 10.97
CA PRO A 49 -7.99 -17.06 11.49
C PRO A 49 -6.94 -16.88 10.38
N GLY A 50 -7.14 -17.49 9.21
CA GLY A 50 -6.23 -17.35 8.06
C GLY A 50 -6.14 -15.92 7.56
N ARG A 51 -7.26 -15.21 7.45
CA ARG A 51 -7.27 -13.79 7.04
C ARG A 51 -6.55 -12.89 8.04
N LYS A 52 -6.76 -13.11 9.35
CA LYS A 52 -6.02 -12.38 10.39
C LYS A 52 -4.51 -12.64 10.28
N LEU A 53 -4.11 -13.88 10.03
CA LEU A 53 -2.71 -14.23 9.85
C LEU A 53 -2.09 -13.53 8.63
N VAL A 54 -2.84 -13.42 7.52
CA VAL A 54 -2.41 -12.63 6.34
C VAL A 54 -2.26 -11.15 6.68
N GLU A 55 -3.21 -10.57 7.41
CA GLU A 55 -3.13 -9.17 7.85
C GLU A 55 -1.90 -8.94 8.74
N GLU A 56 -1.62 -9.81 9.70
CA GLU A 56 -0.42 -9.77 10.54
C GLU A 56 0.86 -9.81 9.69
N TYR A 57 0.94 -10.76 8.75
CA TYR A 57 2.07 -10.90 7.84
C TYR A 57 2.28 -9.64 6.99
N CYS A 58 1.24 -9.14 6.34
CA CYS A 58 1.32 -7.98 5.48
C CYS A 58 1.72 -6.71 6.27
N ASN A 59 1.21 -6.53 7.49
CA ASN A 59 1.63 -5.44 8.36
C ASN A 59 3.11 -5.59 8.77
N CYS A 60 3.55 -6.78 9.17
CA CYS A 60 4.96 -7.04 9.51
C CYS A 60 5.90 -6.68 8.36
N VAL A 61 5.56 -7.10 7.12
CA VAL A 61 6.35 -6.74 5.94
C VAL A 61 6.31 -5.23 5.71
N GLY A 62 5.12 -4.62 5.77
CA GLY A 62 4.94 -3.18 5.60
C GLY A 62 5.79 -2.38 6.58
N ASP A 63 5.81 -2.75 7.86
CA ASP A 63 6.56 -2.06 8.91
C ASP A 63 8.07 -2.22 8.76
N ASN A 64 8.54 -3.41 8.42
CA ASN A 64 9.96 -3.65 8.16
C ASN A 64 10.46 -2.89 6.93
N LEU A 65 9.67 -2.85 5.85
CA LEU A 65 9.99 -2.01 4.68
C LEU A 65 9.93 -0.52 5.05
N ASN A 66 8.94 -0.11 5.84
CA ASN A 66 8.82 1.27 6.29
C ASN A 66 10.02 1.69 7.16
N ALA A 67 10.63 0.80 7.93
CA ALA A 67 11.85 1.13 8.67
C ALA A 67 13.05 1.42 7.74
N GLN A 68 13.08 0.84 6.54
CA GLN A 68 14.22 0.89 5.62
C GLN A 68 14.07 1.88 4.47
N MET A 69 12.83 2.21 4.09
CA MET A 69 12.53 3.02 2.91
C MET A 69 12.16 4.46 3.28
N ASP A 70 12.57 5.43 2.48
CA ASP A 70 11.98 6.76 2.45
C ASP A 70 10.73 6.82 1.54
N ALA A 71 10.06 8.00 1.50
CA ALA A 71 8.86 8.18 0.69
C ALA A 71 9.09 8.03 -0.83
N SER A 72 10.27 8.42 -1.33
CA SER A 72 10.62 8.31 -2.76
C SER A 72 10.83 6.84 -3.14
N GLN A 73 11.52 6.09 -2.29
CA GLN A 73 11.74 4.65 -2.47
C GLN A 73 10.42 3.88 -2.44
N TRP A 74 9.52 4.21 -1.51
CA TRP A 74 8.16 3.67 -1.47
C TRP A 74 7.36 3.98 -2.73
N ARG A 75 7.41 5.23 -3.21
CA ARG A 75 6.73 5.65 -4.44
C ARG A 75 7.21 4.85 -5.64
N THR A 76 8.51 4.62 -5.76
CA THR A 76 9.08 3.78 -6.82
C THR A 76 8.63 2.34 -6.67
N PHE A 77 8.75 1.78 -5.46
CA PHE A 77 8.36 0.39 -5.16
C PHE A 77 6.88 0.10 -5.48
N ASN A 78 5.96 0.99 -5.12
CA ASN A 78 4.54 0.83 -5.42
C ASN A 78 4.20 1.02 -6.91
N LYS A 79 5.04 1.74 -7.67
CA LYS A 79 4.82 2.00 -9.10
C LYS A 79 5.40 0.94 -10.01
N SER A 80 6.57 0.42 -9.67
CA SER A 80 7.36 -0.34 -10.63
C SER A 80 6.88 -1.78 -10.78
N ASP A 81 6.12 -2.33 -9.81
CA ASP A 81 5.99 -3.79 -9.56
C ASP A 81 7.36 -4.52 -9.47
N ASP A 82 8.46 -3.80 -9.72
CA ASP A 82 9.85 -4.19 -9.70
C ASP A 82 10.31 -4.15 -8.25
N THR A 83 9.80 -5.16 -7.56
CA THR A 83 10.19 -5.51 -6.23
C THR A 83 11.55 -6.17 -6.32
N SER A 84 12.63 -5.41 -6.34
CA SER A 84 13.92 -5.91 -5.82
C SER A 84 13.81 -6.11 -4.30
N MET A 85 12.82 -6.91 -3.89
CA MET A 85 12.66 -7.47 -2.56
C MET A 85 13.93 -8.21 -2.15
N SER A 86 14.82 -8.58 -3.08
CA SER A 86 16.15 -9.12 -2.81
C SER A 86 16.95 -8.25 -1.84
N LYS A 87 16.99 -6.91 -2.03
CA LYS A 87 17.68 -6.01 -1.09
C LYS A 87 17.02 -6.01 0.29
N TYR A 88 15.71 -6.17 0.33
CA TYR A 88 14.93 -6.14 1.58
C TYR A 88 14.64 -7.53 2.15
N GLN A 89 15.19 -8.59 1.53
CA GLN A 89 14.79 -9.96 1.78
C GLN A 89 15.10 -10.37 3.23
N SER A 90 16.24 -9.93 3.74
CA SER A 90 16.66 -10.17 5.13
C SER A 90 15.70 -9.54 6.15
N TYR A 91 15.09 -8.40 5.84
CA TYR A 91 14.14 -7.71 6.73
C TYR A 91 12.75 -8.34 6.71
N ILE A 92 12.32 -8.88 5.57
CA ILE A 92 11.00 -9.52 5.42
C ILE A 92 11.01 -11.00 5.76
N ARG A 93 12.18 -11.66 5.72
CA ARG A 93 12.32 -13.10 5.95
C ARG A 93 11.72 -13.54 7.29
N PRO A 94 11.94 -12.84 8.42
CA PRO A 94 11.31 -13.21 9.69
C PRO A 94 9.77 -13.19 9.63
N CYS A 95 9.17 -12.21 8.95
CA CYS A 95 7.72 -12.14 8.77
C CYS A 95 7.20 -13.34 7.98
N ARG A 96 7.90 -13.72 6.91
CA ARG A 96 7.53 -14.88 6.08
C ARG A 96 7.66 -16.19 6.85
N GLU A 97 8.76 -16.39 7.57
CA GLU A 97 8.99 -17.60 8.36
C GLU A 97 7.94 -17.76 9.48
N ASP A 98 7.56 -16.66 10.14
CA ASP A 98 6.46 -16.67 11.11
C ASP A 98 5.11 -17.00 10.45
N PHE A 99 4.82 -16.39 9.30
CA PHE A 99 3.61 -16.65 8.54
C PHE A 99 3.49 -18.13 8.15
N GLU A 100 4.52 -18.71 7.52
CA GLU A 100 4.50 -20.12 7.10
C GLU A 100 4.40 -21.08 8.30
N ARG A 101 5.09 -20.78 9.41
CA ARG A 101 4.99 -21.57 10.64
C ARG A 101 3.59 -21.53 11.25
N LYS A 102 2.92 -20.38 11.26
CA LYS A 102 1.55 -20.25 11.79
C LYS A 102 0.52 -20.81 10.82
N LYS A 103 0.78 -20.71 9.51
CA LYS A 103 -0.12 -21.19 8.45
C LYS A 103 -0.37 -22.69 8.55
N VAL A 104 0.64 -23.49 8.92
CA VAL A 104 0.48 -24.94 9.11
C VAL A 104 -0.36 -25.32 10.33
N LEU A 105 -0.61 -24.37 11.25
CA LEU A 105 -1.44 -24.56 12.44
C LEU A 105 -2.90 -24.15 12.19
N LEU A 106 -3.23 -23.64 11.00
CA LEU A 106 -4.60 -23.26 10.68
C LEU A 106 -5.49 -24.52 10.61
N PRO A 107 -6.71 -24.46 11.17
CA PRO A 107 -7.66 -25.54 11.02
C PRO A 107 -7.97 -25.75 9.53
N ARG A 108 -7.93 -27.01 9.10
CA ARG A 108 -8.38 -27.38 7.76
C ARG A 108 -9.90 -27.42 7.78
N GLU A 109 -10.53 -26.61 6.94
CA GLU A 109 -11.98 -26.67 6.69
C GLU A 109 -12.33 -27.92 5.87
#